data_AF-X1RS37-F1
#
_entry.id   AF-X1RS37-F1
#
_cell.length_a   1.000
_cell.length_b   1.000
_cell.length_c   1.000
_cell.angle_alpha   90.00
_cell.angle_beta   90.00
_cell.angle_gamma   90.00
#
_symmetry.space_group_name_H-M   'P 1'
#
loop_
_entity.id
_entity.type
_entity.pdbx_description
1 polymer ?
#
loop_
_entity_poly.entity_id
_entity_poly.type
_entity_poly.pdbx_seq_one_letter_code
_entity_poly.pdbx_strand_id
1 'polypeptide(L)'
;VEKVKSLVGNEDKIMVILDSDHSKQNVLNELRIYSKFVTKGSYLIVEDTNINGHPVYPEFGPGPMEAVDDFLKENKDFVVDKNKEKLILTFNPNGYLKKINI
;
A
#
# COMPACT_ATOMS: atom_id res chain seq x y z
N VAL A 1 -11.18 4.45 11.64
CA VAL A 1 -10.55 5.68 11.10
C VAL A 1 -10.49 6.81 12.13
N GLU A 2 -11.62 7.28 12.68
CA GLU A 2 -11.63 8.41 13.65
C GLU A 2 -10.71 8.23 14.85
N LYS A 3 -10.64 7.01 15.43
CA LYS A 3 -9.70 6.69 16.51
C LYS A 3 -8.24 6.90 16.11
N VAL A 4 -7.86 6.57 14.86
CA VAL A 4 -6.50 6.81 14.36
C VAL A 4 -6.28 8.30 14.17
N LYS A 5 -7.26 9.00 13.59
CA LYS A 5 -7.22 10.45 13.39
C LYS A 5 -7.03 11.23 14.70
N SER A 6 -7.62 10.78 15.81
CA SER A 6 -7.44 11.42 17.12
C SER A 6 -6.07 11.14 17.76
N LEU A 7 -5.33 10.14 17.29
CA LEU A 7 -4.03 9.75 17.83
C LEU A 7 -2.85 10.37 17.09
N VAL A 8 -3.07 10.90 15.89
CA VAL A 8 -2.02 11.48 15.03
C VAL A 8 -2.05 13.00 15.09
N GLY A 9 -0.89 13.61 15.33
CA GLY A 9 -0.67 15.05 15.29
C GLY A 9 -0.27 15.56 13.91
N ASN A 10 -0.37 16.88 13.71
CA ASN A 10 -0.01 17.52 12.43
C ASN A 10 1.50 17.44 12.10
N GLU A 11 2.34 17.33 13.12
CA GLU A 11 3.81 17.27 12.98
C GLU A 11 4.35 15.83 12.93
N ASP A 12 3.47 14.82 13.09
CA ASP A 12 3.89 13.43 13.11
C ASP A 12 4.34 12.97 11.72
N LYS A 13 5.41 12.18 11.67
CA LYS A 13 5.80 11.44 10.47
C LYS A 13 5.11 10.10 10.46
N ILE A 14 4.22 9.90 9.50
CA ILE A 14 3.31 8.76 9.51
C ILE A 14 3.63 7.85 8.33
N MET A 15 3.81 6.56 8.65
CA MET A 15 3.86 5.44 7.71
C MET A 15 2.67 4.53 8.01
N VAL A 16 2.13 3.88 6.98
CA VAL A 16 1.05 2.89 7.11
C VAL A 16 1.50 1.57 6.49
N ILE A 17 1.11 0.47 7.13
CA ILE A 17 1.26 -0.90 6.61
C ILE A 17 -0.14 -1.53 6.61
N LEU A 18 -0.55 -2.10 5.48
CA LEU A 18 -1.83 -2.80 5.31
C LEU A 18 -1.56 -4.30 5.27
N ASP A 19 -2.16 -5.03 6.21
CA ASP A 19 -1.97 -6.46 6.42
C ASP A 19 -3.23 -7.09 7.05
N SER A 20 -4.41 -6.75 6.49
CA SER A 20 -5.71 -7.21 7.01
C SER A 20 -6.29 -8.31 6.12
N ASP A 21 -7.36 -8.01 5.38
CA ASP A 21 -7.96 -8.86 4.37
C ASP A 21 -7.35 -8.55 3.00
N HIS A 22 -7.01 -9.61 2.28
CA HIS A 22 -6.24 -9.55 1.04
C HIS A 22 -7.11 -9.52 -0.22
N SER A 23 -8.44 -9.44 -0.11
CA SER A 23 -9.28 -9.23 -1.29
C SER A 23 -9.01 -7.86 -1.89
N LYS A 24 -8.96 -7.77 -3.23
CA LYS A 24 -8.74 -6.51 -3.95
C LYS A 24 -9.62 -5.37 -3.43
N GLN A 25 -10.90 -5.65 -3.21
CA GLN A 25 -11.88 -4.64 -2.80
C GLN A 25 -11.59 -4.09 -1.40
N ASN A 26 -11.16 -4.94 -0.46
CA ASN A 26 -10.77 -4.50 0.87
C ASN A 26 -9.51 -3.65 0.81
N VAL A 27 -8.44 -4.17 0.19
CA VAL A 27 -7.15 -3.47 0.10
C VAL A 27 -7.30 -2.11 -0.59
N LEU A 28 -8.09 -2.02 -1.68
CA LEU A 28 -8.32 -0.75 -2.37
C LEU A 28 -9.06 0.27 -1.48
N ASN A 29 -10.01 -0.19 -0.66
CA ASN A 29 -10.70 0.68 0.29
C ASN A 29 -9.75 1.16 1.39
N GLU A 30 -8.92 0.29 1.92
CA GLU A 30 -7.89 0.65 2.90
C GLU A 30 -6.87 1.64 2.33
N LEU A 31 -6.36 1.40 1.12
CA LEU A 31 -5.47 2.33 0.40
C LEU A 31 -6.08 3.74 0.32
N ARG A 32 -7.35 3.85 -0.10
CA ARG A 32 -8.06 5.15 -0.20
C ARG A 32 -8.26 5.83 1.15
N ILE A 33 -8.52 5.06 2.21
CA ILE A 33 -8.75 5.59 3.56
C ILE A 33 -7.42 6.03 4.18
N TYR A 34 -6.42 5.15 4.17
CA TYR A 34 -5.23 5.31 4.98
C TYR A 34 -4.11 6.10 4.29
N SER A 35 -4.10 6.20 2.97
CA SER A 35 -3.18 7.07 2.22
C SER A 35 -3.24 8.53 2.67
N LYS A 36 -4.39 8.98 3.18
CA LYS A 36 -4.61 10.34 3.70
C LYS A 36 -3.78 10.66 4.94
N PHE A 37 -3.37 9.64 5.69
CA PHE A 37 -2.54 9.81 6.88
C PHE A 37 -1.05 9.80 6.56
N VAL A 38 -0.63 9.17 5.46
CA VAL A 38 0.78 9.06 5.14
C VAL A 38 1.37 10.44 4.84
N THR A 39 2.51 10.74 5.46
CA THR A 39 3.21 12.00 5.26
C THR A 39 4.16 11.94 4.07
N LYS A 40 4.39 13.07 3.40
CA LYS A 40 5.34 13.16 2.28
C LYS A 40 6.72 12.61 2.68
N GLY A 41 7.29 11.78 1.82
CA GLY A 41 8.57 11.08 2.05
C GLY A 41 8.45 9.75 2.81
N SER A 42 7.31 9.47 3.45
CA SER A 42 7.00 8.20 4.12
C SER A 42 6.34 7.21 3.16
N TYR A 43 5.88 6.06 3.69
CA TYR A 43 5.39 4.94 2.90
C TYR A 43 3.96 4.53 3.30
N LEU A 44 3.25 4.05 2.29
CA LEU A 44 2.09 3.17 2.40
C LEU A 44 2.55 1.81 1.89
N ILE A 45 2.67 0.83 2.78
CA ILE A 45 3.14 -0.52 2.44
C ILE A 45 1.92 -1.42 2.35
N VAL A 46 1.81 -2.15 1.25
CA VAL A 46 0.78 -3.17 1.02
C VAL A 46 1.46 -4.53 1.08
N GLU A 47 1.08 -5.35 2.05
CA GLU A 47 1.59 -6.70 2.18
C GLU A 47 0.99 -7.64 1.12
N ASP A 48 1.70 -8.75 0.86
CA ASP A 48 1.27 -9.88 0.03
C ASP A 48 0.82 -9.52 -1.39
N THR A 49 1.40 -8.48 -1.98
CA THR A 49 1.22 -8.20 -3.41
C THR A 49 1.84 -9.28 -4.30
N ASN A 50 2.48 -10.31 -3.73
CA ASN A 50 2.99 -11.47 -4.46
C ASN A 50 1.91 -12.52 -4.82
N ILE A 51 0.73 -12.47 -4.20
CA ILE A 51 -0.34 -13.47 -4.43
C ILE A 51 -1.04 -13.25 -5.77
N ASN A 52 -2.02 -14.09 -6.13
CA ASN A 52 -2.76 -14.02 -7.39
C ASN A 52 -1.86 -14.09 -8.64
N GLY A 53 -0.77 -14.87 -8.57
CA GLY A 53 0.13 -15.08 -9.70
C GLY A 53 1.26 -14.07 -9.81
N HIS A 54 1.59 -13.35 -8.73
CA HIS A 54 2.62 -12.31 -8.70
C HIS A 54 3.89 -12.63 -7.86
N PRO A 55 4.43 -13.86 -7.76
CA PRO A 55 4.25 -15.06 -8.59
C PRO A 55 3.54 -16.22 -7.86
N VAL A 56 3.00 -15.99 -6.66
CA VAL A 56 2.49 -17.06 -5.79
C VAL A 56 0.97 -17.11 -5.80
N TYR A 57 0.43 -18.25 -5.36
CA TYR A 57 -1.01 -18.49 -5.16
C TYR A 57 -1.92 -17.97 -6.30
N PRO A 58 -1.78 -18.49 -7.53
CA PRO A 58 -2.53 -18.00 -8.70
C PRO A 58 -4.05 -18.18 -8.59
N GLU A 59 -4.52 -19.12 -7.77
CA GLU A 59 -5.95 -19.40 -7.57
C GLU A 59 -6.63 -18.46 -6.56
N PHE A 60 -5.90 -17.48 -6.00
CA PHE A 60 -6.45 -16.57 -4.99
C PHE A 60 -7.57 -15.67 -5.56
N GLY A 61 -7.46 -15.27 -6.83
CA GLY A 61 -8.30 -14.24 -7.43
C GLY A 61 -7.81 -12.83 -7.12
N PRO A 62 -8.49 -11.76 -7.60
CA PRO A 62 -7.98 -10.40 -7.49
C PRO A 62 -7.65 -9.98 -6.06
N GLY A 63 -6.42 -9.53 -5.83
CA GLY A 63 -5.85 -9.28 -4.52
C GLY A 63 -5.10 -7.94 -4.39
N PRO A 64 -4.06 -7.87 -3.54
CA PRO A 64 -3.37 -6.64 -3.20
C PRO A 64 -2.65 -5.99 -4.40
N MET A 65 -2.04 -6.77 -5.30
CA MET A 65 -1.39 -6.21 -6.50
C MET A 65 -2.40 -5.46 -7.37
N GLU A 66 -3.56 -6.04 -7.65
CA GLU A 66 -4.58 -5.39 -8.46
C GLU A 66 -5.18 -4.16 -7.78
N ALA A 67 -5.23 -4.15 -6.45
CA ALA A 67 -5.64 -2.97 -5.68
C ALA A 67 -4.60 -1.85 -5.77
N VAL A 68 -3.31 -2.17 -5.69
CA VAL A 68 -2.21 -1.23 -5.88
C VAL A 68 -2.25 -0.62 -7.29
N ASP A 69 -2.43 -1.44 -8.32
CA ASP A 69 -2.51 -0.99 -9.72
C ASP A 69 -3.67 -0.01 -9.94
N ASP A 70 -4.84 -0.29 -9.38
CA ASP A 70 -6.00 0.60 -9.49
C ASP A 70 -5.82 1.88 -8.66
N PHE A 71 -5.27 1.77 -7.45
CA PHE A 71 -4.98 2.93 -6.61
C PHE A 71 -3.99 3.91 -7.28
N LEU A 72 -2.94 3.41 -7.93
CA LEU A 72 -1.95 4.26 -8.61
C LEU A 72 -2.49 4.90 -9.91
N LYS A 73 -3.55 4.36 -10.50
CA LYS A 73 -4.28 5.05 -11.58
C LYS A 73 -5.03 6.27 -11.04
N GLU A 74 -5.65 6.13 -9.87
CA GLU A 74 -6.49 7.14 -9.21
C GLU A 74 -5.69 8.20 -8.43
N ASN A 75 -4.51 7.83 -7.90
CA ASN A 75 -3.74 8.66 -6.99
C ASN A 75 -2.30 8.85 -7.50
N LYS A 76 -1.90 10.11 -7.75
CA LYS A 76 -0.57 10.49 -8.25
C LYS A 76 0.38 10.99 -7.17
N ASP A 77 -0.04 10.95 -5.91
CA ASP A 77 0.80 11.33 -4.78
C ASP A 77 1.75 10.22 -4.36
N PHE A 78 1.57 9.00 -4.88
CA PHE A 78 2.36 7.83 -4.56
C PHE A 78 3.06 7.26 -5.80
N VAL A 79 4.24 6.70 -5.57
CA VAL A 79 5.00 5.93 -6.57
C VAL A 79 5.58 4.67 -5.94
N VAL A 80 5.73 3.61 -6.72
CA VAL A 80 6.40 2.39 -6.28
C VAL A 80 7.89 2.66 -6.06
N ASP A 81 8.42 2.33 -4.88
CA ASP A 81 9.85 2.39 -4.59
C ASP A 81 10.53 1.02 -4.74
N LYS A 82 11.03 0.75 -5.94
CA LYS A 82 11.78 -0.47 -6.25
C LYS A 82 13.08 -0.66 -5.48
N ASN A 83 13.61 0.38 -4.84
CA ASN A 83 14.80 0.23 -4.01
C ASN A 83 14.54 -0.57 -2.73
N LYS A 84 13.26 -0.74 -2.33
CA LYS A 84 12.88 -1.60 -1.20
C LYS A 84 12.82 -3.08 -1.55
N GLU A 85 12.97 -3.40 -2.83
CA GLU A 85 13.03 -4.76 -3.37
C GLU A 85 14.47 -5.12 -3.82
N LYS A 86 15.49 -4.40 -3.31
CA LYS A 86 16.89 -4.45 -3.80
C LYS A 86 17.49 -5.86 -3.83
N LEU A 87 17.06 -6.75 -2.93
CA LEU A 87 17.59 -8.12 -2.84
C LEU A 87 16.80 -9.12 -3.71
N ILE A 88 15.87 -8.64 -4.55
CA ILE A 88 15.05 -9.43 -5.49
C ILE A 88 14.07 -10.41 -4.78
N LEU A 89 14.24 -10.63 -3.48
CA LEU A 89 13.32 -11.37 -2.63
C LEU A 89 12.44 -10.40 -1.83
N THR A 90 11.13 -10.45 -2.06
CA THR A 90 10.11 -9.72 -1.30
C THR A 90 8.77 -10.46 -1.37
N PHE A 91 7.95 -10.28 -0.34
CA PHE A 91 6.54 -10.70 -0.35
C PHE A 91 5.63 -9.61 -0.94
N ASN A 92 6.18 -8.41 -1.12
CA ASN A 92 5.41 -7.20 -1.45
C ASN A 92 5.93 -6.56 -2.75
N PRO A 93 6.03 -7.30 -3.87
CA PRO A 93 6.43 -6.72 -5.16
C PRO A 93 5.48 -5.58 -5.54
N ASN A 94 6.01 -4.39 -5.83
CA ASN A 94 5.25 -3.15 -6.00
C ASN A 94 4.49 -2.63 -4.76
N GLY A 95 4.55 -3.32 -3.62
CA GLY A 95 3.80 -2.96 -2.41
C GLY A 95 4.37 -1.79 -1.61
N TYR A 96 5.60 -1.35 -1.88
CA TYR A 96 6.22 -0.19 -1.23
C TYR A 96 5.86 1.11 -1.95
N LEU A 97 4.79 1.77 -1.53
CA LEU A 97 4.33 3.03 -2.14
C LEU A 97 4.87 4.23 -1.36
N LYS A 98 5.79 4.98 -1.96
CA LYS A 98 6.36 6.19 -1.37
C LYS A 98 5.48 7.39 -1.70
N LYS A 99 5.11 8.18 -0.69
CA LYS A 99 4.40 9.44 -0.89
C LYS A 99 5.36 10.53 -1.36
N ILE A 100 5.13 11.10 -2.54
CA ILE A 100 5.98 12.12 -3.16
C ILE A 100 5.35 13.53 -3.14
N ASN A 101 4.03 13.62 -3.03
CA ASN A 101 3.29 14.88 -2.98
C ASN A 101 2.55 15.06 -1.64
N ILE A 102 1.99 16.24 -1.40
CA ILE A 102 1.21 16.56 -0.19
C ILE A 102 -0.28 16.44 -0.54
#